data_AF-A0A1G1Q1E2-F1
#
_entry.id   AF-A0A1G1Q1E2-F1
#
_cell.length_a   1.000
_cell.length_b   1.000
_cell.length_c   1.000
_cell.angle_alpha   90.00
_cell.angle_beta   90.00
_cell.angle_gamma   90.00
#
_symmetry.space_group_name_H-M   'P 1'
#
loop_
_entity.id
_entity.type
_entity.pdbx_description
1 polymer ?
#
loop_
_entity_poly.entity_id
_entity_poly.type
_entity_poly.pdbx_seq_one_letter_code
_entity_poly.pdbx_strand_id
1 'polypeptide(L)' 'MKDKNIRSLHKLSAFCRYAGIISVFLGILVLFVDVLNKDWTHMQVGLFIFVSGYTFLKIGTKISSVLFDERTELR' A
#
# COMPACT_ATOMS: atom_id res chain seq x y z
N MET A 1 5.43 17.54 -21.20
CA MET A 1 4.52 16.44 -20.80
C MET A 1 5.12 15.50 -19.76
N LYS A 2 6.44 15.23 -19.79
CA LYS A 2 7.11 14.34 -18.80
C LYS A 2 7.02 14.83 -17.35
N ASP A 3 7.23 16.11 -17.06
CA ASP A 3 7.20 16.62 -15.66
C ASP A 3 5.85 16.48 -14.96
N LYS A 4 4.75 16.67 -15.71
CA LYS A 4 3.40 16.47 -15.17
C LYS A 4 3.16 14.99 -14.84
N ASN A 5 3.68 14.08 -15.66
CA ASN A 5 3.57 12.64 -15.44
C ASN A 5 4.40 12.18 -14.23
N ILE A 6 5.64 12.66 -14.13
CA ILE A 6 6.55 12.42 -12.98
C ILE A 6 5.90 12.90 -11.67
N ARG A 7 5.32 14.10 -11.67
CA ARG A 7 4.65 14.66 -10.50
C ARG A 7 3.40 13.86 -10.11
N SER A 8 2.62 13.37 -11.09
CA SER A 8 1.46 12.51 -10.85
C SER A 8 1.87 11.14 -10.30
N LEU A 9 2.92 10.52 -10.84
CA LEU A 9 3.45 9.24 -10.36
C LEU A 9 3.98 9.35 -8.93
N HIS A 10 4.62 10.46 -8.59
CA HIS A 10 5.11 10.70 -7.23
C HIS A 10 3.95 10.81 -6.23
N LYS A 11 2.88 11.54 -6.59
CA LYS A 11 1.65 11.62 -5.78
C LYS A 11 0.98 10.25 -5.65
N LEU A 12 0.95 9.46 -6.72
CA LEU A 12 0.37 8.12 -6.71
C LEU A 12 1.17 7.16 -5.83
N SER A 13 2.50 7.21 -5.87
CA SER A 13 3.38 6.43 -4.99
C SER A 13 3.14 6.78 -3.52
N ALA A 14 3.09 8.08 -3.20
CA ALA A 14 2.78 8.55 -1.85
C ALA A 14 1.39 8.07 -1.40
N PHE A 15 0.37 8.21 -2.24
CA PHE A 15 -0.98 7.73 -1.96
C PHE A 15 -1.01 6.22 -1.70
N CYS A 16 -0.38 5.40 -2.55
CA CYS A 16 -0.29 3.95 -2.36
C CYS A 16 0.41 3.58 -1.05
N ARG A 17 1.44 4.33 -0.64
CA ARG A 17 2.11 4.12 0.65
C ARG A 17 1.19 4.43 1.83
N TYR A 18 0.53 5.59 1.85
CA TYR A 18 -0.35 5.94 2.95
C TYR A 18 -1.60 5.06 3.02
N ALA A 19 -2.25 4.82 1.88
CA ALA A 19 -3.39 3.92 1.79
C ALA A 19 -3.00 2.50 2.23
N GLY A 20 -1.86 1.99 1.76
CA GLY A 20 -1.36 0.67 2.14
C GLY A 20 -1.06 0.54 3.64
N ILE A 21 -0.39 1.53 4.27
CA ILE A 21 -0.11 1.51 5.71
C ILE A 21 -1.41 1.49 6.52
N ILE A 22 -2.38 2.32 6.17
CA ILE A 22 -3.68 2.39 6.86
C ILE A 22 -4.42 1.06 6.71
N SER A 23 -4.46 0.48 5.52
CA SER A 23 -5.09 -0.82 5.27
C SER A 23 -4.41 -1.95 6.04
N VAL A 24 -3.07 -2.02 6.07
CA VAL A 24 -2.34 -3.02 6.87
C VAL A 24 -2.69 -2.89 8.34
N PHE A 25 -2.71 -1.67 8.88
CA PHE A 25 -3.06 -1.41 10.27
C PHE A 25 -4.50 -1.83 10.59
N LEU A 26 -5.45 -1.49 9.73
CA LEU A 26 -6.85 -1.93 9.86
C LEU A 26 -6.99 -3.46 9.80
N GLY A 27 -6.27 -4.13 8.90
CA GLY A 27 -6.28 -5.58 8.79
C GLY A 27 -5.79 -6.25 10.08
N ILE A 28 -4.72 -5.73 10.70
CA ILE A 28 -4.22 -6.22 11.99
C ILE A 28 -5.28 -6.00 13.09
N LEU A 29 -5.90 -4.83 13.14
CA LEU A 29 -6.93 -4.54 14.14
C LEU A 29 -8.13 -5.48 14.03
N VAL A 30 -8.62 -5.70 12.80
CA VAL A 30 -9.74 -6.62 12.56
C VAL A 30 -9.36 -8.03 12.99
N LEU A 31 -8.17 -8.51 12.61
CA LEU A 31 -7.68 -9.83 13.05
C LEU A 31 -7.59 -9.93 14.58
N PHE A 32 -7.13 -8.88 15.26
CA PHE A 32 -7.02 -8.87 16.72
C PHE A 32 -8.39 -8.93 17.40
N VAL A 33 -9.37 -8.16 16.90
CA VAL A 33 -10.75 -8.17 17.38
C VAL A 33 -11.41 -9.53 17.14
N ASP A 34 -11.25 -10.10 15.95
CA ASP A 34 -11.83 -11.40 15.60
C ASP A 34 -11.25 -12.54 16.47
N VAL A 35 -9.95 -12.49 16.77
CA VAL A 35 -9.29 -13.44 17.69
C VAL A 35 -9.86 -13.31 19.12
N LEU A 36 -10.06 -12.08 19.61
CA LEU A 36 -10.67 -11.85 20.92
C LEU A 36 -12.12 -12.36 20.99
N ASN A 37 -12.87 -12.18 19.91
CA ASN A 37 -14.27 -12.62 19.79
C ASN A 37 -14.41 -14.10 19.40
N LYS A 38 -13.31 -14.82 19.12
CA LYS A 38 -13.29 -16.19 18.59
C LYS A 38 -14.12 -16.37 17.31
N ASP A 39 -14.26 -15.32 16.50
CA ASP A 39 -14.97 -15.38 15.23
C ASP A 39 -14.01 -15.69 14.06
N TRP A 40 -13.89 -16.98 13.76
CA TRP A 40 -13.01 -17.48 12.71
C TRP A 40 -13.55 -17.22 11.29
N THR A 41 -14.85 -16.95 11.16
CA THR A 41 -15.49 -16.72 9.86
C THR A 41 -15.09 -15.36 9.31
N HIS A 42 -15.01 -14.36 10.20
CA HIS A 42 -14.69 -12.99 9.84
C HIS A 42 -13.18 -12.73 9.71
N MET A 43 -12.34 -13.61 10.28
CA MET A 43 -10.88 -13.55 10.20
C MET A 43 -10.35 -13.47 8.75
N GLN A 44 -11.05 -14.07 7.78
CA GLN A 44 -10.70 -14.00 6.36
C GLN A 44 -10.72 -12.56 5.82
N VAL A 45 -11.64 -11.73 6.32
CA VAL A 45 -11.77 -10.32 5.93
C VAL A 45 -10.56 -9.53 6.42
N GLY A 46 -10.15 -9.73 7.68
CA GLY A 46 -8.95 -9.10 8.23
C GLY A 46 -7.67 -9.47 7.46
N LEU A 47 -7.54 -10.74 7.08
CA LEU A 47 -6.45 -11.23 6.22
C LEU A 47 -6.47 -10.59 4.82
N PHE A 48 -7.65 -10.48 4.20
CA PHE A 48 -7.79 -9.85 2.89
C PHE A 48 -7.42 -8.36 2.92
N ILE A 49 -7.87 -7.64 3.94
CA ILE A 49 -7.52 -6.22 4.16
C ILE A 49 -6.01 -6.06 4.37
N PHE A 50 -5.39 -6.97 5.13
CA PHE A 50 -3.95 -6.96 5.36
C PHE A 50 -3.15 -7.20 4.06
N VAL A 51 -3.49 -8.24 3.30
CA VAL A 51 -2.79 -8.60 2.05
C VAL A 51 -2.95 -7.51 0.98
N SER A 52 -4.15 -6.94 0.86
CA SER A 52 -4.39 -5.83 -0.07
C SER A 52 -3.59 -4.58 0.33
N GLY A 53 -3.56 -4.22 1.61
CA GLY A 53 -2.74 -3.13 2.13
C GLY A 53 -1.24 -3.33 1.88
N TYR A 54 -0.72 -4.54 2.10
CA TYR A 54 0.67 -4.88 1.82
C TYR A 54 1.00 -4.80 0.33
N THR A 55 0.06 -5.18 -0.53
CA THR A 55 0.21 -5.06 -1.98
C THR A 55 0.28 -3.59 -2.40
N PHE A 56 -0.55 -2.72 -1.83
CA PHE A 56 -0.48 -1.27 -2.07
C PHE A 56 0.86 -0.67 -1.66
N LEU A 57 1.40 -1.07 -0.50
CA LEU A 57 2.74 -0.69 -0.08
C LEU A 57 3.80 -1.09 -1.11
N LYS A 58 3.75 -2.34 -1.59
CA LYS A 58 4.71 -2.88 -2.56
C LYS A 58 4.63 -2.14 -3.89
N ILE A 59 3.43 -1.85 -4.38
CA ILE A 59 3.22 -1.03 -5.60
C ILE A 59 3.79 0.37 -5.40
N GLY A 60 3.48 1.02 -4.28
CA GLY A 60 3.99 2.36 -3.96
C GLY A 60 5.53 2.42 -3.97
N THR A 61 6.19 1.42 -3.36
CA THR A 61 7.66 1.31 -3.38
C THR A 61 8.23 1.07 -4.78
N LYS A 62 7.57 0.23 -5.59
CA LYS A 62 8.03 -0.05 -6.97
C LYS A 62 7.88 1.17 -7.87
N ILE A 63 6.80 1.94 -7.73
CA ILE A 63 6.63 3.21 -8.47
C ILE A 63 7.72 4.20 -8.05
N SER A 64 8.02 4.28 -6.75
CA SER A 64 9.08 5.16 -6.26
C SER A 64 10.46 4.76 -6.76
N SER A 65 10.77 3.47 -6.88
CA SER A 65 12.06 3.00 -7.40
C SER A 65 12.20 3.33 -8.89
N VAL A 66 11.16 3.09 -9.69
CA VAL A 66 11.14 3.42 -11.13
C VAL A 66 11.33 4.92 -11.36
N LEU A 67 10.66 5.75 -10.56
CA LEU A 67 10.84 7.21 -10.57
C LEU A 67 12.27 7.66 -10.25
N PHE A 68 12.98 6.92 -9.41
CA PHE A 68 14.34 7.22 -9.03
C PHE A 68 15.34 6.81 -10.14
N ASP A 69 15.12 5.66 -10.77
CA ASP A 69 15.90 5.19 -11.92
C ASP A 69 15.73 6.15 -13.12
N GLU A 70 14.50 6.53 -13.47
CA GLU A 70 14.23 7.49 -14.57
C GLU A 70 14.89 8.85 -14.33
N ARG A 71 14.97 9.31 -13.07
CA ARG A 71 15.63 10.58 -12.74
C ARG A 71 17.15 10.48 -12.85
N THR A 72 17.72 9.29 -12.71
CA THR A 72 19.17 9.05 -12.78
C THR A 72 19.65 8.93 -14.22
N GLU A 73 18.86 8.34 -15.13
CA GLU A 73 19.18 8.27 -16.57
C GLU A 73 19.06 9.61 -17.30
N LEU A 74 18.29 10.56 -16.78
CA LEU A 74 18.10 11.91 -17.35
C LEU A 74 19.20 12.92 -16.98
N ARG A 75 20.20 12.51 -16.19
CA ARG A 75 21.26 13.37 -15.66
C ARG A 75 22.61 13.02 -16.26
#